data_AF-A0A6A8LVE8-F1
#
_entry.id   AF-A0A6A8LVE8-F1
#
_cell.length_a   1.000
_cell.length_b   1.000
_cell.length_c   1.000
_cell.angle_alpha   90.00
_cell.angle_beta   90.00
_cell.angle_gamma   90.00
#
_symmetry.space_group_name_H-M   'P 1'
#
loop_
_entity.id
_entity.type
_entity.pdbx_description
1 polymer ?
#
loop_
_entity_poly.entity_id
_entity_poly.type
_entity_poly.pdbx_seq_one_letter_code
_entity_poly.pdbx_strand_id
1 'polypeptide(L)' 'MAVTKLVLVRHGESQWNKENRFTGWYDVDLSE' A
#
# COMPACT_ATOMS: atom_id res chain seq x y z
N MET A 1 -12.93 -29.99 -9.70
CA MET A 1 -12.93 -29.07 -8.53
C MET A 1 -12.76 -27.66 -9.07
N ALA A 2 -13.59 -26.70 -8.64
CA ALA A 2 -13.43 -25.31 -9.04
C ALA A 2 -12.30 -24.65 -8.22
N VAL A 3 -11.45 -23.87 -8.86
CA VAL A 3 -10.35 -23.15 -8.21
C VAL A 3 -10.79 -21.73 -7.92
N THR A 4 -10.74 -21.31 -6.65
CA THR A 4 -10.95 -19.92 -6.27
C THR A 4 -9.67 -19.14 -6.47
N LYS A 5 -9.72 -18.02 -7.20
CA LYS A 5 -8.59 -17.08 -7.35
C LYS A 5 -8.81 -15.89 -6.43
N LEU A 6 -7.85 -15.67 -5.53
CA LEU A 6 -7.78 -14.49 -4.68
C LEU A 6 -6.67 -13.56 -5.19
N VAL A 7 -6.97 -12.28 -5.32
CA VAL A 7 -5.98 -11.25 -5.68
C VAL A 7 -5.95 -10.21 -4.57
N LEU A 8 -4.75 -9.91 -4.07
CA LEU A 8 -4.48 -8.87 -3.08
C LEU A 8 -3.59 -7.80 -3.73
N VAL A 9 -3.89 -6.54 -3.47
CA VAL A 9 -3.15 -5.40 -4.04
C VAL A 9 -2.74 -4.48 -2.90
N ARG A 10 -1.49 -4.02 -2.91
CA ARG A 10 -0.99 -2.97 -2.02
C ARG A 10 -1.35 -1.60 -2.60
N HIS A 11 -1.62 -0.62 -1.75
CA HIS A 11 -1.77 0.78 -2.17
C HIS A 11 -0.51 1.31 -2.89
N GLY A 12 -0.65 2.45 -3.58
CA GLY A 12 0.45 3.11 -4.28
C GLY A 12 1.55 3.66 -3.35
N GLU A 13 2.59 4.23 -3.92
CA GLU A 13 3.67 4.87 -3.15
C GLU A 13 3.12 6.07 -2.36
N SER A 14 3.32 6.09 -1.04
CA SER A 14 2.97 7.26 -0.20
C SER A 14 4.10 8.27 -0.12
N GLN A 15 3.80 9.49 0.32
CA GLN A 15 4.82 10.52 0.55
C GLN A 15 5.93 10.03 1.51
N TRP A 16 5.57 9.31 2.57
CA TRP A 16 6.54 8.77 3.53
C TRP A 16 7.34 7.58 2.98
N ASN A 17 6.79 6.85 2.00
CA ASN A 17 7.58 5.83 1.29
C ASN A 17 8.71 6.50 0.49
N LYS A 18 8.43 7.62 -0.21
CA LYS A 18 9.46 8.43 -0.91
C LYS A 18 10.55 8.92 0.05
N GLU A 19 10.17 9.26 1.28
CA GLU A 19 11.09 9.74 2.33
C GLU A 19 11.80 8.63 3.12
N ASN A 20 11.56 7.35 2.83
CA ASN A 20 12.04 6.21 3.62
C ASN A 20 11.64 6.28 5.11
N ARG A 21 10.44 6.78 5.39
CA ARG A 21 9.87 6.89 6.74
C ARG A 21 8.84 5.80 6.99
N PHE A 22 8.81 5.32 8.24
CA PHE A 22 7.80 4.37 8.68
C PHE A 22 6.46 5.05 8.92
N THR A 23 5.41 4.66 8.19
CA THR A 23 4.05 5.22 8.29
C THR A 23 3.33 4.85 9.58
N GLY A 24 3.40 3.58 10.01
CA GLY A 24 2.63 3.09 11.15
C GLY A 24 1.13 3.29 10.95
N TRP A 25 0.50 4.00 11.88
CA TRP A 25 -0.95 4.23 11.90
C TRP A 25 -1.33 5.64 11.44
N TYR A 26 -0.35 6.42 10.97
CA TYR A 26 -0.59 7.76 10.47
C TYR A 26 -1.23 7.70 9.08
N ASP A 27 -2.24 8.54 8.85
CA ASP A 27 -2.93 8.64 7.58
C ASP A 27 -2.10 9.51 6.62
N VAL A 28 -1.26 8.87 5.80
CA VAL A 28 -0.34 9.54 4.85
C VAL A 28 -0.92 9.46 3.44
N ASP A 29 -0.98 10.60 2.77
CA ASP A 29 -1.41 10.66 1.38
C ASP A 29 -0.52 9.86 0.42
N LEU A 30 -1.14 9.36 -0.65
CA LEU A 30 -0.40 8.85 -1.80
C LEU A 30 0.41 9.97 -2.43
N SER A 31 1.55 9.61 -2.99
CA SER A 31 2.36 10.53 -3.76
C SER A 31 1.75 10.76 -5.16
N GLU A 32 2.09 11.89 -5.80
CA GLU A 32 1.70 12.18 -7.19
C GLU A 32 2.09 11.09 -8.18
#